data_AF-A0A2E4WR12-F1
#
_entry.id   AF-A0A2E4WR12-F1
#
_cell.length_a   1.000
_cell.length_b   1.000
_cell.length_c   1.000
_cell.angle_alpha   90.00
_cell.angle_beta   90.00
_cell.angle_gamma   90.00
#
_symmetry.space_group_name_H-M   'P 1'
#
loop_
_entity.id
_entity.type
_entity.pdbx_description
1 polymer ?
#
loop_
_entity_poly.entity_id
_entity_poly.type
_entity_poly.pdbx_seq_one_letter_code
_entity_poly.pdbx_strand_id
1 'polypeptide(L)'
;MKMYNQPESINSQLSRLEKISDKISYLISNNDYEKINHLDKIRKKIIMDIQEKNYVFSQDNKTTVLKLVSKNEEIISDFKEKNSDSLNKILHSRKCSKAYLASY
;
A
#
# COMPACT_ATOMS: atom_id res chain seq x y z
N MET A 1 15.43 -18.75 28.29
CA MET A 1 14.02 -19.11 28.06
C MET A 1 13.75 -18.99 26.57
N LYS A 2 13.73 -20.10 25.82
CA LYS A 2 13.46 -20.07 24.37
C LYS A 2 11.97 -19.83 24.18
N MET A 3 11.58 -18.64 23.71
CA MET A 3 10.20 -18.39 23.30
C MET A 3 9.94 -19.20 22.04
N TYR A 4 9.20 -20.30 22.19
CA TYR A 4 8.61 -20.98 21.04
C TYR A 4 7.64 -19.99 20.41
N ASN A 5 8.00 -19.42 19.25
CA ASN A 5 7.07 -18.69 18.41
C ASN A 5 5.98 -19.69 18.01
N GLN A 6 4.84 -19.64 18.69
CA GLN A 6 3.65 -20.35 18.23
C GLN A 6 3.41 -19.94 16.78
N PRO A 7 3.04 -20.88 15.89
CA PRO A 7 2.71 -20.54 14.52
C PRO A 7 1.56 -19.53 14.57
N GLU A 8 1.84 -18.28 14.18
CA GLU A 8 0.81 -17.26 14.05
C GLU A 8 -0.33 -17.82 13.19
N SER A 9 -1.57 -17.60 13.64
CA SER A 9 -2.73 -18.03 12.87
C SER A 9 -2.81 -17.23 11.58
N ILE A 10 -3.40 -17.82 10.55
CA ILE A 10 -3.65 -17.15 9.28
C ILE A 10 -4.43 -15.83 9.48
N ASN A 11 -5.36 -15.79 10.43
CA ASN A 11 -6.12 -14.57 10.78
C ASN A 11 -5.21 -13.45 11.32
N SER A 12 -4.24 -13.78 12.17
CA SER A 12 -3.29 -12.78 12.64
C SER A 12 -2.39 -12.27 11.52
N GLN A 13 -2.00 -13.12 10.58
CA GLN A 13 -1.20 -12.70 9.42
C GLN A 13 -1.99 -11.80 8.47
N LEU A 14 -3.27 -12.13 8.20
CA LEU A 14 -4.16 -11.28 7.41
C LEU A 14 -4.41 -9.92 8.08
N SER A 15 -4.64 -9.89 9.40
CA SER A 15 -4.77 -8.63 10.14
C SER A 15 -3.50 -7.78 10.09
N ARG A 16 -2.32 -8.40 10.12
CA ARG A 16 -1.05 -7.68 9.95
C ARG A 16 -0.91 -7.10 8.54
N LEU A 17 -1.31 -7.85 7.50
CA LEU A 17 -1.30 -7.35 6.12
C LEU A 17 -2.22 -6.14 5.94
N GLU A 18 -3.40 -6.17 6.56
CA GLU A 18 -4.33 -5.04 6.57
C GLU A 18 -3.70 -3.79 7.21
N LYS A 19 -3.17 -3.93 8.43
CA LYS A 19 -2.52 -2.83 9.16
C LYS A 19 -1.32 -2.25 8.40
N ILE A 20 -0.55 -3.11 7.73
CA ILE A 20 0.56 -2.66 6.89
C ILE A 20 0.03 -1.85 5.70
N SER A 21 -1.05 -2.31 5.05
CA SER A 21 -1.65 -1.63 3.89
C SER A 21 -2.16 -0.25 4.28
N ASP A 22 -2.89 -0.13 5.40
CA ASP A 22 -3.38 1.15 5.91
C ASP A 22 -2.23 2.12 6.24
N LYS A 23 -1.15 1.59 6.85
CA LYS A 23 0.01 2.40 7.22
C LYS A 23 0.80 2.86 5.99
N ILE A 24 0.94 2.02 4.96
CA ILE A 24 1.54 2.40 3.69
C ILE A 24 0.71 3.51 3.04
N SER A 25 -0.62 3.38 2.99
CA SER A 25 -1.52 4.41 2.45
C SER A 25 -1.32 5.77 3.15
N TYR A 26 -1.22 5.77 4.47
CA TYR A 26 -0.92 6.98 5.26
C TYR A 26 0.48 7.56 4.95
N LEU A 27 1.51 6.72 4.86
CA LEU A 27 2.89 7.17 4.63
C LEU A 27 3.12 7.70 3.21
N ILE A 28 2.39 7.19 2.22
CA ILE A 28 2.44 7.69 0.83
C ILE A 28 2.05 9.18 0.81
N SER A 29 1.02 9.56 1.56
CA SER A 29 0.59 10.96 1.68
C SER A 29 1.66 11.86 2.31
N ASN A 30 2.57 11.28 3.11
CA ASN A 30 3.66 11.98 3.78
C ASN A 30 5.00 11.89 3.05
N ASN A 31 5.05 11.27 1.86
CA ASN A 31 6.28 11.02 1.09
C ASN A 31 7.40 10.28 1.87
N ASP A 32 7.05 9.49 2.88
CA ASP A 32 8.01 8.75 3.71
C ASP A 32 8.33 7.38 3.09
N TYR A 33 9.08 7.41 1.98
CA TYR A 33 9.40 6.24 1.17
C TYR A 33 10.29 5.22 1.89
N GLU A 34 11.09 5.66 2.87
CA GLU A 34 11.96 4.78 3.65
C GLU A 34 11.13 3.84 4.55
N LYS A 35 10.17 4.40 5.29
CA LYS A 35 9.24 3.59 6.10
C LYS A 35 8.34 2.71 5.25
N ILE A 36 7.90 3.19 4.09
CA ILE A 36 7.13 2.38 3.13
C ILE A 36 7.95 1.15 2.69
N ASN A 37 9.21 1.34 2.32
CA ASN A 37 10.08 0.24 1.90
C ASN A 37 10.32 -0.76 3.03
N HIS A 38 10.49 -0.29 4.27
CA HIS A 38 10.60 -1.17 5.44
C HIS A 38 9.32 -2.01 5.64
N LEU A 39 8.14 -1.40 5.56
CA LEU A 39 6.86 -2.09 5.67
C LEU A 39 6.63 -3.09 4.52
N ASP A 40 7.07 -2.76 3.30
CA ASP A 40 6.97 -3.66 2.15
C ASP A 40 7.81 -4.94 2.33
N LYS A 41 9.01 -4.82 2.92
CA LYS A 41 9.84 -5.99 3.27
C LYS A 41 9.10 -6.90 4.25
N ILE A 42 8.44 -6.34 5.26
CA ILE A 42 7.64 -7.10 6.23
C ILE A 42 6.44 -7.75 5.53
N ARG A 43 5.73 -7.02 4.68
CA ARG A 43 4.59 -7.53 3.89
C ARG A 43 4.98 -8.75 3.07
N LYS A 44 6.08 -8.66 2.32
CA LYS A 44 6.61 -9.76 1.51
C LYS A 44 6.96 -10.98 2.35
N LYS A 45 7.58 -10.77 3.51
CA LYS A 45 7.89 -11.87 4.44
C LYS A 45 6.64 -12.59 4.92
N ILE A 46 5.59 -11.85 5.31
CA ILE A 46 4.33 -12.46 5.76
C ILE A 46 3.68 -13.28 4.63
N ILE A 47 3.67 -12.76 3.40
CA ILE A 47 3.12 -13.48 2.24
C ILE A 47 3.90 -14.78 1.98
N MET A 48 5.24 -14.70 2.04
CA MET A 48 6.10 -15.86 1.86
C MET A 48 5.86 -16.91 2.95
N ASP A 49 5.77 -16.49 4.22
CA ASP A 49 5.46 -17.37 5.35
C ASP A 49 4.08 -18.06 5.19
N ILE A 50 3.09 -17.36 4.61
CA ILE A 50 1.76 -17.92 4.31
C ILE A 50 1.86 -18.99 3.22
N GLN A 51 2.62 -18.70 2.15
CA GLN A 51 2.79 -19.59 1.00
C GLN A 51 3.55 -20.86 1.38
N GLU A 52 4.66 -20.72 2.12
CA GLU A 52 5.50 -21.85 2.55
C GLU A 52 4.76 -22.82 3.47
N LYS A 53 3.86 -22.29 4.32
CA LYS A 53 3.11 -23.10 5.28
C LYS A 53 1.89 -23.79 4.68
N ASN A 54 1.57 -23.58 3.39
CA ASN A 54 0.41 -24.17 2.71
C ASN A 54 -0.88 -24.07 3.55
N TYR A 55 -1.14 -22.91 4.16
CA TYR A 55 -2.33 -22.73 5.00
C TYR A 55 -3.59 -23.04 4.20
N VAL A 56 -4.45 -23.90 4.74
CA VAL A 56 -5.79 -24.10 4.19
C VAL A 56 -6.62 -22.89 4.57
N PHE A 57 -6.89 -22.03 3.59
CA PHE A 57 -7.77 -20.88 3.78
C PHE A 57 -9.21 -21.35 3.97
N SER A 58 -9.82 -21.00 5.11
CA SER A 58 -11.27 -21.08 5.26
C SER A 58 -11.95 -20.12 4.28
N GLN A 59 -13.26 -20.30 4.06
CA GLN A 59 -14.03 -19.40 3.20
C GLN A 59 -13.99 -17.95 3.69
N ASP A 60 -13.96 -17.74 5.01
CA ASP A 60 -13.84 -16.42 5.63
C ASP A 60 -12.47 -15.78 5.35
N ASN A 61 -11.40 -16.58 5.38
CA ASN A 61 -10.05 -16.10 5.08
C ASN A 61 -9.93 -15.68 3.62
N LYS A 62 -10.50 -16.46 2.70
CA LYS A 62 -10.56 -16.12 1.27
C LYS A 62 -11.32 -14.82 1.04
N THR A 63 -12.47 -14.68 1.69
CA THR A 63 -13.28 -13.45 1.64
C THR A 63 -12.51 -12.25 2.17
N THR A 64 -11.76 -12.42 3.26
CA THR A 64 -10.92 -11.38 3.85
C THR A 64 -9.79 -10.97 2.90
N VAL A 65 -9.10 -11.94 2.28
CA VAL A 65 -8.07 -11.66 1.28
C VAL A 65 -8.64 -10.88 0.10
N LEU A 66 -9.79 -11.30 -0.45
CA LEU A 66 -10.44 -10.60 -1.56
C LEU A 66 -10.82 -9.15 -1.21
N LYS A 67 -11.31 -8.92 0.02
CA LYS A 67 -11.59 -7.57 0.52
C LYS A 67 -10.31 -6.72 0.59
N LEU A 68 -9.21 -7.29 1.07
CA LEU A 68 -7.92 -6.59 1.14
C LEU A 68 -7.39 -6.23 -0.25
N VAL A 69 -7.52 -7.14 -1.22
CA VAL A 69 -7.14 -6.86 -2.62
C VAL A 69 -7.98 -5.72 -3.19
N SER A 70 -9.31 -5.79 -3.04
CA SER A 70 -10.23 -4.77 -3.55
C SER A 70 -9.93 -3.39 -2.94
N LYS A 71 -9.70 -3.32 -1.63
CA LYS A 71 -9.34 -2.08 -0.93
C LYS A 71 -8.02 -1.49 -1.45
N ASN A 72 -7.04 -2.35 -1.75
CA ASN A 72 -5.76 -1.88 -2.30
C ASN A 72 -5.91 -1.35 -3.73
N GLU A 73 -6.76 -1.96 -4.56
CA GLU A 73 -7.04 -1.48 -5.92
C GLU A 73 -7.70 -0.10 -5.91
N GLU A 74 -8.63 0.13 -4.98
CA GLU A 74 -9.27 1.43 -4.76
C GLU A 74 -8.24 2.50 -4.35
N ILE A 75 -7.42 2.21 -3.33
CA ILE A 75 -6.36 3.12 -2.87
C ILE A 75 -5.40 3.50 -4.00
N ILE A 76 -5.02 2.53 -4.85
CA ILE A 76 -4.12 2.76 -5.98
C ILE A 76 -4.78 3.66 -7.03
N SER A 77 -6.07 3.46 -7.29
CA SER A 77 -6.82 4.24 -8.27
C SER A 77 -6.95 5.69 -7.82
N ASP A 78 -7.37 5.92 -6.57
CA ASP A 78 -7.44 7.24 -5.95
C ASP A 78 -6.10 7.98 -5.99
N PHE A 79 -5.01 7.27 -5.71
CA PHE A 79 -3.67 7.86 -5.73
C PHE A 79 -3.24 8.29 -7.13
N LYS A 80 -3.53 7.48 -8.15
CA LYS A 80 -3.23 7.81 -9.55
C LYS A 80 -4.00 9.05 -10.02
N GLU A 81 -5.29 9.13 -9.68
CA GLU A 81 -6.15 10.26 -10.05
C GLU A 81 -5.63 11.56 -9.42
N LYS A 82 -5.41 11.59 -8.10
CA LYS A 82 -4.90 12.77 -7.38
C LYS A 82 -3.56 13.26 -7.92
N ASN A 83 -2.65 12.33 -8.25
CA ASN A 83 -1.36 12.69 -8.84
C ASN A 83 -1.49 13.26 -10.26
N SER A 84 -2.37 12.70 -11.08
CA SER A 84 -2.66 13.21 -12.42
C SER A 84 -3.15 14.67 -12.35
N ASP A 85 -4.10 14.95 -11.46
CA ASP A 85 -4.64 16.30 -11.25
C ASP A 85 -3.58 17.29 -10.78
N SER A 86 -2.74 16.89 -9.82
CA SER A 86 -1.64 17.72 -9.33
C SER A 86 -0.64 18.06 -10.44
N LEU A 87 -0.24 17.07 -11.24
CA LEU A 87 0.66 17.26 -12.37
C LEU A 87 0.06 18.18 -13.44
N ASN A 88 -1.23 18.03 -13.73
CA ASN A 88 -1.94 18.90 -14.68
C ASN A 88 -1.96 20.36 -14.20
N LYS A 89 -2.18 20.61 -12.90
CA LYS A 89 -2.10 21.96 -12.32
C LYS A 89 -0.71 22.56 -12.45
N ILE A 90 0.35 21.80 -12.17
CA ILE A 90 1.74 22.25 -12.33
C ILE A 90 2.05 22.55 -13.80
N LEU A 91 1.63 21.67 -14.72
CA LEU A 91 1.83 21.87 -16.16
C LEU A 91 1.11 23.12 -16.66
N HIS A 92 -0.12 23.35 -16.20
CA HIS A 92 -0.90 24.54 -16.56
C HIS A 92 -0.22 25.81 -16.03
N SER A 93 0.17 25.82 -14.75
CA SER A 93 0.93 26.93 -14.15
C SER A 93 2.21 27.22 -14.93
N ARG A 94 3.00 26.19 -15.26
CA ARG A 94 4.22 26.33 -16.05
C ARG A 94 3.98 26.89 -17.45
N LYS A 95 2.89 26.48 -18.12
CA LYS A 95 2.49 27.04 -19.43
C LYS A 95 2.16 28.53 -19.32
N CYS A 96 1.41 28.92 -18.30
CA CYS A 96 1.07 30.32 -18.04
C CYS A 96 2.31 31.16 -17.78
N SER A 97 3.22 30.71 -16.90
CA SER A 97 4.47 31.41 -16.61
C SER A 97 5.33 31.58 -17.87
N LYS A 98 5.43 30.55 -18.72
CA LYS A 98 6.15 30.64 -20.00
C LYS A 98 5.53 31.66 -20.95
N ALA A 99 4.20 31.69 -21.07
CA ALA A 99 3.51 32.66 -21.92
C ALA A 99 3.71 34.10 -21.43
N TYR A 100 3.67 34.31 -20.12
CA TYR A 100 3.93 35.62 -19.50
C TYR A 100 5.35 36.11 -19.81
N LEU A 101 6.36 35.27 -19.58
CA LEU A 101 7.76 35.60 -19.87
C LEU A 101 8.05 35.84 -21.36
N ALA A 102 7.29 35.25 -22.27
CA ALA A 102 7.44 35.46 -23.71
C ALA A 102 6.76 36.75 -24.21
N SER A 103 5.91 37.37 -23.39
CA SER A 103 5.16 38.58 -23.74
C SER A 103 5.83 39.87 -23.24
N TYR A 104 7.03 39.78 -22.66
CA TYR A 104 7.85 40.87 -22.13
C TYR A 104 9.21 40.87 -22.83
#